data_AF-A0A7X9BEY3-F1
#
_entry.id   AF-A0A7X9BEY3-F1
#
_cell.length_a   1.000
_cell.length_b   1.000
_cell.length_c   1.000
_cell.angle_alpha   90.00
_cell.angle_beta   90.00
_cell.angle_gamma   90.00
#
_symmetry.space_group_name_H-M   'P 1'
#
loop_
_entity.id
_entity.type
_entity.pdbx_description
1 polymer ?
#
loop_
_entity_poly.entity_id
_entity_poly.type
_entity_poly.pdbx_seq_one_letter_code
_entity_poly.pdbx_strand_id
1 'polypeptide(L)' 'MQKRCVCIFCKRIIDLLVALMLLVILSPVMIVAALAIKLSSPGEIIFKQQRLGLHGKVFYMYKFR' A
#
# COMPACT_ATOMS: atom_id res chain seq x y z
N MET A 1 -4.91 -10.34 30.17
CA MET A 1 -5.08 -10.45 28.70
C MET A 1 -5.79 -9.25 28.04
N GLN A 2 -6.48 -8.37 28.78
CA GLN A 2 -7.22 -7.20 28.24
C GLN A 2 -6.36 -6.14 27.50
N LYS A 3 -5.09 -5.93 27.91
CA LYS A 3 -4.25 -4.81 27.41
C LYS A 3 -3.76 -4.97 25.96
N ARG A 4 -3.75 -6.17 25.37
CA ARG A 4 -3.29 -6.40 23.98
C ARG A 4 -4.34 -6.08 22.92
N CYS A 5 -5.64 -6.25 23.23
CA CYS A 5 -6.71 -6.11 22.25
C CYS A 5 -6.96 -4.65 21.86
N VAL A 6 -6.92 -3.73 22.85
CA VAL A 6 -7.06 -2.28 22.64
C VAL A 6 -5.94 -1.74 21.72
N CYS A 7 -4.70 -2.18 21.93
CA CYS A 7 -3.58 -1.78 21.06
C CYS A 7 -3.79 -2.21 19.60
N ILE A 8 -4.32 -3.41 19.33
CA ILE A 8 -4.49 -3.90 17.96
C ILE A 8 -5.59 -3.13 17.25
N PHE A 9 -6.74 -2.91 17.88
CA PHE A 9 -7.84 -2.17 17.26
C PHE A 9 -7.47 -0.71 17.00
N CYS A 10 -6.88 -0.01 17.98
CA CYS A 10 -6.37 1.35 17.80
C CYS A 10 -5.28 1.42 16.73
N LYS A 11 -4.35 0.46 16.70
CA LYS A 11 -3.33 0.39 15.65
C LYS A 11 -3.93 0.24 14.26
N ARG A 12 -4.99 -0.56 14.10
CA ARG A 12 -5.67 -0.72 12.79
C ARG A 12 -6.34 0.57 12.33
N ILE A 13 -6.96 1.31 13.25
CA ILE A 13 -7.55 2.63 12.94
C ILE A 13 -6.45 3.62 12.54
N ILE A 14 -5.36 3.70 13.31
CA ILE A 14 -4.24 4.60 13.02
C ILE A 14 -3.60 4.25 11.68
N ASP A 15 -3.31 2.97 11.44
CA ASP A 15 -2.72 2.50 10.18
C ASP A 15 -3.62 2.88 8.99
N LEU A 16 -4.95 2.78 9.13
CA LEU A 16 -5.90 3.15 8.07
C LEU A 16 -5.95 4.67 7.83
N LEU A 17 -6.03 5.48 8.90
CA LEU A 17 -6.09 6.93 8.80
C LEU A 17 -4.79 7.51 8.19
N VAL A 18 -3.64 7.04 8.67
CA VAL A 18 -2.33 7.46 8.15
C VAL A 18 -2.15 7.00 6.71
N ALA A 19 -2.55 5.77 6.37
CA ALA A 19 -2.47 5.29 4.98
C ALA A 19 -3.31 6.15 4.03
N LEU A 20 -4.56 6.49 4.40
CA LEU A 20 -5.43 7.34 3.58
C LEU A 20 -4.85 8.75 3.41
N MET A 21 -4.35 9.35 4.50
CA MET A 21 -3.72 10.66 4.45
C MET A 21 -2.49 10.69 3.54
N LEU A 22 -1.59 9.71 3.70
CA LEU A 22 -0.40 9.58 2.85
C LEU A 22 -0.76 9.31 1.39
N LEU A 23 -1.81 8.53 1.13
CA LEU A 23 -2.25 8.25 -0.23
C LEU A 23 -2.70 9.53 -0.94
N VAL A 24 -3.45 10.40 -0.26
CA VAL A 24 -3.87 11.70 -0.81
C VAL A 24 -2.66 12.61 -1.04
N ILE A 25 -1.77 12.74 -0.05
CA ILE A 25 -0.60 13.63 -0.15
C ILE A 25 0.38 13.16 -1.23
N LEU A 26 0.61 11.85 -1.34
CA LEU A 26 1.53 11.27 -2.32
C LEU A 26 0.89 11.05 -3.69
N SER A 27 -0.43 11.17 -3.83
CA SER A 27 -1.14 11.01 -5.11
C SER A 27 -0.56 11.82 -6.27
N PRO A 28 -0.21 13.13 -6.14
CA PRO A 28 0.41 13.88 -7.24
C PRO A 28 1.75 13.27 -7.66
N VAL A 29 2.59 12.88 -6.69
CA VAL A 29 3.91 12.28 -6.97
C VAL A 29 3.75 10.92 -7.66
N MET A 30 2.80 10.11 -7.22
CA MET A 30 2.49 8.82 -7.82
C MET A 30 1.99 8.95 -9.27
N ILE A 31 1.22 9.99 -9.59
CA ILE A 31 0.77 10.28 -10.96
C ILE A 31 1.96 10.65 -11.85
N VAL A 32 2.86 11.52 -11.37
CA VAL A 32 4.07 11.90 -12.12
C VAL A 32 4.96 10.67 -12.37
N ALA A 33 5.17 9.83 -11.36
CA ALA A 33 5.90 8.57 -11.51
C ALA A 33 5.23 7.62 -12.51
N ALA A 34 3.90 7.48 -12.45
CA ALA A 34 3.13 6.66 -13.39
C ALA A 34 3.30 7.11 -14.85
N LEU A 35 3.30 8.43 -15.09
CA LEU A 35 3.54 9.01 -16.41
C LEU A 35 4.99 8.75 -16.88
N ALA A 36 5.98 8.96 -16.01
CA ALA A 36 7.38 8.71 -16.32
C ALA A 36 7.64 7.24 -16.72
N ILE A 37 7.05 6.28 -16.01
CA ILE A 37 7.15 4.84 -16.32
C ILE A 37 6.53 4.54 -17.68
N LYS A 38 5.34 5.10 -17.96
CA LYS A 38 4.64 4.90 -19.23
C LYS A 38 5.41 5.44 -20.43
N LEU A 39 6.17 6.53 -20.24
CA LEU A 39 7.01 7.12 -21.29
C LEU A 39 8.34 6.38 -21.47
N SER A 40 8.91 5.84 -20.38
CA SER A 40 10.21 5.17 -20.42
C SER A 40 10.15 3.69 -20.83
N SER A 41 9.02 2.99 -20.63
CA SER A 41 8.89 1.56 -20.96
C SER A 41 7.49 1.22 -21.48
N PRO A 42 7.37 0.47 -22.60
CA PRO A 42 6.08 -0.06 -23.06
C PRO A 42 5.64 -1.22 -22.16
N GLY A 43 5.11 -0.91 -20.98
CA GLY A 43 4.69 -1.91 -20.01
C GLY A 43 3.66 -1.40 -19.02
N GLU A 44 3.09 -2.32 -18.24
CA GLU A 44 2.18 -1.99 -17.15
C GLU A 44 2.87 -1.14 -16.08
N ILE A 45 2.17 -0.09 -15.61
CA ILE A 45 2.69 0.86 -14.63
C ILE A 45 2.82 0.22 -13.24
N ILE A 46 1.90 -0.70 -12.89
CA ILE A 46 1.83 -1.32 -11.58
C ILE A 46 2.06 -2.83 -11.70
N PHE A 47 3.11 -3.31 -11.05
CA PHE A 47 3.40 -4.74 -10.92
C PHE A 47 2.77 -5.32 -9.65
N LYS A 48 2.19 -6.52 -9.75
CA LYS A 48 1.56 -7.23 -8.62
C LYS A 48 2.40 -8.45 -8.24
N GLN A 49 2.82 -8.53 -6.99
CA GLN A 49 3.58 -9.66 -6.45
C GLN A 49 2.81 -10.36 -5.33
N GLN A 50 2.64 -11.69 -5.40
CA GLN A 50 2.04 -12.46 -4.30
C GLN A 50 3.01 -12.61 -3.13
N ARG A 51 2.51 -12.40 -1.91
CA ARG A 51 3.24 -12.59 -0.65
C ARG A 51 2.33 -13.25 0.39
N LEU A 52 2.93 -14.04 1.29
CA LEU A 52 2.23 -14.61 2.45
C LEU A 52 2.06 -13.51 3.51
N GLY A 53 0.82 -13.28 3.93
CA GLY A 53 0.43 -12.27 4.92
C GLY A 53 0.05 -12.86 6.26
N LEU A 54 -0.70 -12.06 7.04
CA LEU A 54 -1.12 -12.43 8.39
C LEU A 54 -1.96 -13.72 8.38
N HIS A 55 -1.61 -14.67 9.26
CA HIS A 55 -2.20 -16.02 9.33
C HIS A 55 -2.06 -16.85 8.04
N GLY A 56 -1.01 -16.61 7.25
CA GLY A 56 -0.76 -17.36 6.01
C GLY A 56 -1.67 -16.99 4.84
N LYS A 57 -2.50 -15.94 5.00
CA LYS A 57 -3.36 -15.45 3.91
C LYS A 57 -2.51 -14.77 2.84
N VAL A 58 -2.61 -15.24 1.60
CA VAL A 58 -1.91 -14.63 0.47
C VAL A 58 -2.50 -13.24 0.21
N PHE A 59 -1.63 -12.25 -0.01
CA PHE A 59 -2.00 -10.93 -0.47
C PHE A 59 -1.12 -10.48 -1.64
N TYR A 60 -1.66 -9.57 -2.46
CA TYR A 60 -0.93 -8.96 -3.56
C TYR A 60 -0.29 -7.65 -3.10
N MET A 61 1.03 -7.58 -3.26
CA MET A 61 1.83 -6.38 -3.07
C MET A 61 1.91 -5.63 -4.41
N TYR A 62 1.42 -4.40 -4.43
CA TYR A 62 1.45 -3.52 -5.59
C TYR A 62 2.68 -2.62 -5.53
N LYS A 63 3.43 -2.51 -6.64
CA LYS A 63 4.58 -1.61 -6.77
C LYS A 63 4.61 -0.98 -8.16
N PHE A 64 5.20 0.21 -8.25
CA PHE A 64 5.57 0.77 -9.54
C PHE A 64 6.66 -0.09 -10.18
N ARG A 65 6.56 -0.29 -11.49
CA ARG A 65 7.49 -1.11 -12.26
C ARG A 65 8.86 -0.47 -12.38
#